data_AF-A0A9W7A0K6-F1
#
_entry.id   AF-A0A9W7A0K6-F1
#
_cell.length_a   1.000
_cell.length_b   1.000
_cell.length_c   1.000
_cell.angle_alpha   90.00
_cell.angle_beta   90.00
_cell.angle_gamma   90.00
#
_symmetry.space_group_name_H-M   'P 1'
#
loop_
_entity.id
_entity.type
_entity.pdbx_description
1 polymer ?
#
loop_
_entity_poly.entity_id
_entity_poly.type
_entity_poly.pdbx_seq_one_letter_code
_entity_poly.pdbx_strand_id
1 'polypeptide(L)'
;MGGCEGVREAWGDYLALVEGGKGGVIFMIDVTTIEDREGEVKEELEGVLETLRDSGEGQIAVVLNKVDRRDVSLTEVMETLGIEDGEEEGVELKGFKSSVINGVGVEEVFQWLGSSRET
;
A
#
# COMPACT_ATOMS: atom_id res chain seq x y z
N MET A 1 -2.05 4.70 -10.31
CA MET A 1 -1.52 5.89 -11.01
C MET A 1 -0.04 5.71 -11.31
N GLY A 2 0.56 6.59 -12.12
CA GLY A 2 2.01 6.59 -12.32
C GLY A 2 2.73 7.06 -11.06
N GLY A 3 3.91 6.50 -10.79
CA GLY A 3 4.75 6.84 -9.63
C GLY A 3 5.96 7.69 -9.97
N CYS A 4 5.95 8.44 -11.07
CA CYS A 4 6.98 9.44 -11.36
C CYS A 4 6.64 10.77 -10.67
N GLU A 5 7.66 11.51 -10.25
CA GLU A 5 7.56 12.74 -9.44
C GLU A 5 6.47 13.72 -9.93
N GLY A 6 6.43 14.01 -11.24
CA GLY A 6 5.43 14.92 -11.82
C GLY A 6 3.99 14.41 -11.91
N VAL A 7 3.72 13.14 -11.53
CA VAL A 7 2.37 12.56 -11.46
C VAL A 7 1.91 12.39 -10.00
N ARG A 8 2.84 12.47 -9.03
CA ARG A 8 2.53 12.29 -7.60
C ARG A 8 1.72 13.45 -7.03
N GLU A 9 1.90 14.66 -7.53
CA GLU A 9 1.08 15.82 -7.15
C GLU A 9 -0.42 15.58 -7.40
N ALA A 10 -0.76 14.73 -8.38
CA ALA A 10 -2.14 14.37 -8.67
C ALA A 10 -2.69 13.28 -7.73
N TRP A 11 -1.91 12.72 -6.81
CA TRP A 11 -2.37 11.64 -5.93
C TRP A 11 -3.45 12.09 -4.95
N GLY A 12 -3.31 13.30 -4.40
CA GLY A 12 -4.28 13.87 -3.46
C GLY A 12 -5.71 13.88 -4.01
N ASP A 13 -5.89 14.26 -5.28
CA ASP A 13 -7.21 14.31 -5.93
C ASP A 13 -7.93 12.95 -5.97
N TYR A 14 -7.18 11.85 -6.02
CA TYR A 14 -7.76 10.50 -6.04
C TYR A 14 -7.87 9.89 -4.66
N LEU A 15 -6.96 10.25 -3.74
CA LEU A 15 -7.10 9.88 -2.34
C LEU A 15 -8.38 10.51 -1.76
N ALA A 16 -8.72 11.74 -2.18
CA ALA A 16 -10.01 12.38 -1.90
C ALA A 16 -11.24 11.58 -2.37
N LEU A 17 -11.10 10.66 -3.32
CA LEU A 17 -12.19 9.75 -3.75
C LEU A 17 -12.28 8.48 -2.90
N VAL A 18 -11.21 8.16 -2.17
CA VAL A 18 -11.15 7.07 -1.19
C VAL A 18 -11.73 7.55 0.16
N GLU A 19 -11.63 8.85 0.45
CA GLU A 19 -12.27 9.52 1.58
C GLU A 19 -13.78 9.23 1.62
N GLY A 20 -14.30 8.87 2.80
CA GLY A 20 -15.71 8.49 2.98
C GLY A 20 -15.99 6.98 2.96
N GLY A 21 -14.97 6.14 3.14
CA GLY A 21 -15.10 4.68 3.34
C GLY A 21 -15.43 3.88 2.09
N LYS A 22 -15.37 4.51 0.90
CA LYS A 22 -15.84 3.92 -0.37
C LYS A 22 -14.72 3.35 -1.25
N GLY A 23 -13.49 3.31 -0.77
CA GLY A 23 -12.34 2.80 -1.52
C GLY A 23 -11.26 2.20 -0.64
N GLY A 24 -10.21 1.72 -1.27
CA GLY A 24 -8.96 1.34 -0.61
C GLY A 24 -7.80 1.58 -1.56
N VAL A 25 -6.61 1.79 -1.01
CA VAL A 25 -5.39 2.07 -1.75
C VAL A 25 -4.58 0.78 -1.88
N ILE A 26 -4.08 0.49 -3.09
CA ILE A 26 -3.05 -0.52 -3.29
C ILE A 26 -1.73 0.21 -3.49
N PHE A 27 -0.85 0.14 -2.49
CA PHE A 27 0.49 0.71 -2.54
C PHE A 27 1.48 -0.38 -2.95
N MET A 28 1.86 -0.38 -4.23
CA MET A 28 2.68 -1.44 -4.82
C MET A 28 4.16 -1.08 -4.80
N ILE A 29 4.98 -1.97 -4.21
CA ILE A 29 6.42 -1.81 -4.07
C ILE A 29 7.12 -2.85 -4.95
N ASP A 30 8.10 -2.42 -5.74
CA ASP A 30 8.98 -3.32 -6.48
C ASP A 30 10.11 -3.81 -5.58
N VAL A 31 10.05 -5.08 -5.17
CA VAL A 31 11.05 -5.66 -4.25
C VAL A 31 12.44 -5.74 -4.87
N THR A 32 12.56 -5.68 -6.20
CA THR A 32 13.85 -5.77 -6.88
C THR A 32 14.66 -4.48 -6.79
N THR A 33 14.04 -3.37 -6.42
CA THR A 33 14.68 -2.04 -6.31
C THR A 33 14.48 -1.38 -4.96
N ILE A 34 13.88 -2.09 -3.98
CA ILE A 34 13.48 -1.48 -2.71
C ILE A 34 14.66 -0.94 -1.90
N GLU A 35 15.80 -1.62 -1.89
CA GLU A 35 17.00 -1.19 -1.16
C GLU A 35 17.56 0.14 -1.64
N ASP A 36 17.47 0.42 -2.95
CA ASP A 36 17.96 1.67 -3.55
C ASP A 36 16.97 2.82 -3.37
N ARG A 37 15.72 2.52 -2.98
CA ARG A 37 14.58 3.45 -2.97
C ARG A 37 13.81 3.46 -1.67
N GLU A 38 14.36 2.88 -0.60
CA GLU A 38 13.68 2.70 0.68
C GLU A 38 13.16 4.02 1.25
N GLY A 39 14.03 5.05 1.29
CA GLY A 39 13.65 6.37 1.80
C GLY A 39 12.52 7.01 1.02
N GLU A 40 12.56 6.90 -0.32
CA GLU A 40 11.49 7.38 -1.20
C GLU A 40 10.19 6.62 -0.96
N VAL A 41 10.24 5.28 -0.90
CA VAL A 41 9.05 4.45 -0.65
C VAL A 41 8.42 4.78 0.70
N LYS A 42 9.23 5.01 1.72
CA LYS A 42 8.78 5.38 3.06
C LYS A 42 8.12 6.76 3.10
N GLU A 43 8.75 7.76 2.49
CA GLU A 43 8.20 9.12 2.40
C GLU A 43 6.85 9.13 1.67
N GLU A 44 6.76 8.43 0.54
CA GLU A 44 5.53 8.34 -0.24
C GLU A 44 4.41 7.59 0.49
N LEU A 45 4.74 6.51 1.20
CA LEU A 45 3.78 5.78 2.00
C LEU A 45 3.25 6.64 3.16
N GLU A 46 4.12 7.36 3.84
CA GLU A 46 3.73 8.25 4.95
C GLU A 46 2.78 9.36 4.45
N GLY A 47 3.05 9.95 3.27
CA GLY A 47 2.16 10.96 2.69
C GLY A 47 0.76 10.40 2.35
N VAL A 48 0.69 9.16 1.87
CA VAL A 48 -0.60 8.47 1.66
C VAL A 48 -1.30 8.21 2.99
N LEU A 49 -0.58 7.74 4.00
CA LEU A 49 -1.11 7.49 5.34
C LEU A 49 -1.65 8.76 5.98
N GLU A 50 -0.89 9.86 5.96
CA GLU A 50 -1.31 11.16 6.49
C GLU A 50 -2.62 11.62 5.84
N THR A 51 -2.72 11.52 4.51
CA THR A 51 -3.95 11.87 3.78
C THR A 51 -5.14 11.02 4.22
N LEU A 52 -4.95 9.70 4.39
CA LEU A 52 -6.02 8.81 4.82
C LEU A 52 -6.41 9.03 6.29
N ARG A 53 -5.44 9.28 7.18
CA ARG A 53 -5.66 9.60 8.60
C ARG A 53 -6.45 10.89 8.76
N ASP A 54 -6.13 11.92 7.97
CA ASP A 54 -6.86 13.19 7.96
C ASP A 54 -8.34 13.02 7.58
N SER A 55 -8.65 12.00 6.76
CA SER A 55 -10.03 11.66 6.38
C SER A 55 -10.78 10.85 7.44
N GLY A 56 -10.07 10.23 8.39
CA GLY A 56 -10.62 9.47 9.51
C GLY A 56 -11.08 8.04 9.19
N GLU A 57 -11.01 7.62 7.92
CA GLU A 57 -11.31 6.24 7.50
C GLU A 57 -10.54 5.87 6.23
N GLY A 58 -9.96 4.66 6.19
CA GLY A 58 -9.28 4.20 4.97
C GLY A 58 -8.74 2.78 5.07
N GLN A 59 -8.38 2.24 3.91
CA GLN A 59 -7.67 0.95 3.84
C GLN A 59 -6.50 1.06 2.88
N ILE A 60 -5.38 0.44 3.24
CA ILE A 60 -4.19 0.38 2.40
C ILE A 60 -3.58 -1.03 2.38
N ALA A 61 -3.53 -1.61 1.18
CA ALA A 61 -2.80 -2.84 0.91
C ALA A 61 -1.38 -2.49 0.48
N VAL A 62 -0.38 -2.80 1.29
CA VAL A 62 1.03 -2.66 0.94
C VAL A 62 1.51 -3.93 0.25
N VAL A 63 1.72 -3.87 -1.06
CA VAL A 63 1.97 -5.04 -1.91
C VAL A 63 3.42 -5.09 -2.35
N LEU A 64 4.18 -6.03 -1.80
CA LEU A 64 5.53 -6.37 -2.21
C LEU A 64 5.47 -7.19 -3.50
N ASN A 65 5.62 -6.53 -4.64
CA ASN A 65 5.50 -7.13 -5.97
C ASN A 65 6.86 -7.59 -6.52
N LYS A 66 6.83 -8.56 -7.45
CA LYS A 66 7.97 -9.22 -8.10
C LYS A 66 8.73 -10.19 -7.19
N VAL A 67 8.04 -10.83 -6.24
CA VAL A 67 8.64 -11.85 -5.36
C VAL A 67 9.13 -13.09 -6.12
N ASP A 68 8.71 -13.27 -7.37
CA ASP A 68 9.26 -14.28 -8.29
C ASP A 68 10.70 -14.00 -8.71
N ARG A 69 11.16 -12.75 -8.61
CA ARG A 69 12.51 -12.33 -9.00
C ARG A 69 13.47 -12.21 -7.81
N ARG A 70 12.94 -11.89 -6.64
CA ARG A 70 13.69 -11.75 -5.39
C ARG A 70 12.76 -12.08 -4.23
N ASP A 71 13.15 -13.05 -3.41
CA ASP A 71 12.47 -13.29 -2.14
C ASP A 71 12.89 -12.25 -1.11
N VAL A 72 11.91 -11.74 -0.37
CA VAL A 72 12.06 -10.75 0.69
C VAL A 72 11.14 -11.14 1.84
N SER A 73 11.50 -10.88 3.09
CA SER A 73 10.55 -11.07 4.19
C SER A 73 9.51 -9.94 4.16
N LEU A 74 8.22 -10.30 4.26
CA LEU A 74 7.16 -9.29 4.36
C LEU A 74 7.31 -8.50 5.66
N THR A 75 7.50 -9.21 6.77
CA THR A 75 7.68 -8.62 8.10
C THR A 75 8.86 -7.66 8.14
N GLU A 76 10.05 -8.07 7.67
CA GLU A 76 11.23 -7.20 7.73
C GLU A 76 11.05 -5.93 6.88
N VAL A 77 10.41 -6.04 5.71
CA VAL A 77 10.14 -4.87 4.86
C VAL A 77 9.12 -3.94 5.52
N MET A 78 8.06 -4.47 6.13
CA MET A 78 7.08 -3.66 6.85
C MET A 78 7.72 -2.95 8.05
N GLU A 79 8.50 -3.66 8.86
CA GLU A 79 9.27 -3.08 9.98
C GLU A 79 10.21 -1.97 9.50
N THR A 80 10.88 -2.16 8.36
CA THR A 80 11.78 -1.16 7.76
C THR A 80 11.02 0.11 7.35
N LEU A 81 9.84 -0.06 6.76
CA LEU A 81 8.94 1.04 6.42
C LEU A 81 8.31 1.68 7.67
N GLY A 82 8.39 1.04 8.83
CA GLY A 82 7.83 1.53 10.08
C GLY A 82 6.32 1.34 10.17
N ILE A 83 5.79 0.30 9.53
CA ILE A 83 4.36 -0.03 9.50
C ILE A 83 4.14 -1.48 9.98
N GLU A 84 2.95 -1.77 10.50
CA GLU A 84 2.55 -3.10 10.93
C GLU A 84 1.13 -3.42 10.42
N ASP A 85 0.81 -4.70 10.29
CA ASP A 85 -0.57 -5.12 9.98
C ASP A 85 -1.51 -4.70 11.12
N GLY A 86 -2.62 -4.04 10.81
CA GLY A 86 -3.59 -3.63 11.82
C GLY A 86 -4.40 -2.40 11.45
N GLU A 87 -5.03 -1.79 12.45
CA GLU A 87 -5.71 -0.51 12.32
C GLU A 87 -4.94 0.55 13.10
N GLU A 88 -4.55 1.62 12.42
CA GLU A 88 -3.91 2.79 13.03
C GLU A 88 -4.68 4.05 12.65
N GLU A 89 -5.15 4.79 13.66
CA GLU A 89 -5.79 6.10 13.48
C GLU A 89 -6.94 6.09 12.44
N GLY A 90 -7.71 4.99 12.38
CA GLY A 90 -8.83 4.80 11.45
C GLY A 90 -8.45 4.27 10.07
N VAL A 91 -7.17 3.96 9.83
CA VAL A 91 -6.67 3.38 8.60
C VAL A 91 -6.30 1.91 8.82
N GLU A 92 -6.97 1.00 8.12
CA GLU A 92 -6.62 -0.42 8.11
C GLU A 92 -5.45 -0.68 7.13
N LEU A 93 -4.35 -1.21 7.63
CA LEU A 93 -3.15 -1.52 6.86
C LEU A 93 -2.90 -3.01 6.84
N LYS A 94 -2.54 -3.52 5.65
CA LYS A 94 -2.11 -4.92 5.52
C LYS A 94 -1.06 -5.13 4.45
N GLY A 95 -0.04 -5.89 4.79
CA GLY A 95 1.04 -6.32 3.91
C GLY A 95 0.71 -7.57 3.09
N PHE A 96 1.17 -7.61 1.84
CA PHE A 96 1.04 -8.75 0.96
C PHE A 96 2.30 -8.99 0.14
N LYS A 97 2.61 -10.25 -0.15
CA LYS A 97 3.56 -10.63 -1.21
C LYS A 97 2.80 -10.89 -2.50
N SER A 98 3.33 -10.43 -3.62
CA SER A 98 2.72 -10.66 -4.93
C SER A 98 3.75 -10.88 -6.04
N SER A 99 3.34 -11.68 -7.03
CA SER A 99 3.91 -11.66 -8.37
C SER A 99 2.78 -11.45 -9.35
N VAL A 100 2.56 -10.19 -9.74
CA VAL A 100 1.44 -9.83 -10.63
C VAL A 100 1.52 -10.58 -11.96
N ILE A 101 2.72 -10.78 -12.51
CA ILE A 101 2.90 -11.48 -13.80
C ILE A 101 2.53 -12.97 -13.72
N ASN A 102 2.64 -13.57 -12.53
CA ASN A 102 2.33 -14.97 -12.29
C ASN A 102 0.97 -15.15 -11.59
N GLY A 103 0.24 -14.05 -11.33
CA GLY A 103 -1.04 -14.06 -10.62
C GLY A 103 -0.98 -14.41 -9.14
N VAL A 104 0.21 -14.38 -8.51
CA VAL A 104 0.38 -14.75 -7.10
C VAL A 104 0.00 -13.57 -6.20
N GLY A 105 -0.82 -13.82 -5.17
CA GLY A 105 -1.17 -12.84 -4.13
C GLY A 105 -2.15 -11.76 -4.57
N VAL A 106 -2.55 -11.74 -5.84
CA VAL A 106 -3.41 -10.68 -6.40
C VAL A 106 -4.84 -10.83 -5.89
N GLU A 107 -5.38 -12.06 -5.90
CA GLU A 107 -6.74 -12.31 -5.45
C GLU A 107 -6.90 -12.01 -3.96
N GLU A 108 -5.92 -12.39 -3.14
CA GLU A 108 -5.90 -12.19 -1.71
C GLU A 108 -5.93 -10.69 -1.32
N VAL A 109 -5.23 -9.84 -2.08
CA VAL A 109 -5.27 -8.38 -1.91
C VAL A 109 -6.68 -7.85 -2.14
N PHE A 110 -7.31 -8.23 -3.26
CA PHE A 110 -8.65 -7.76 -3.59
C PHE A 110 -9.73 -8.34 -2.69
N GLN A 111 -9.59 -9.59 -2.25
CA GLN A 111 -10.48 -10.20 -1.26
C GLN A 111 -10.41 -9.43 0.06
N TRP A 112 -9.22 -9.08 0.55
CA TRP A 112 -9.09 -8.30 1.78
C TRP A 112 -9.70 -6.90 1.64
N LEU A 113 -9.40 -6.17 0.57
CA LEU A 113 -10.02 -4.86 0.28
C LEU A 113 -11.55 -4.93 0.15
N GLY A 114 -12.08 -6.08 -0.28
CA GLY A 114 -13.53 -6.31 -0.36
C GLY A 114 -14.18 -6.74 0.95
N SER A 115 -13.40 -7.24 1.93
CA SER A 115 -13.90 -7.87 3.16
C SER A 115 -14.28 -6.86 4.23
N SER A 116 -13.60 -5.72 4.31
CA SER A 116 -13.80 -4.75 5.41
C SER A 116 -15.02 -3.84 5.25
N ARG A 117 -15.97 -4.22 4.37
CA ARG A 117 -17.21 -3.47 4.08
C ARG A 117 -18.47 -4.05 4.72
N GLU A 118 -18.34 -5.10 5.53
CA GLU A 118 -19.46 -5.74 6.22
C GLU A 118 -19.49 -5.40 7.72
N THR A 119 -19.61 -4.11 8.07
CA THR A 119 -20.05 -3.68 9.42
C THR A 119 -20.86 -2.39 9.36
#